data_AF-A0A560KUQ3-F1
#
_entry.id   AF-A0A560KUQ3-F1
#
_cell.length_a   1.000
_cell.length_b   1.000
_cell.length_c   1.000
_cell.angle_alpha   90.00
_cell.angle_beta   90.00
_cell.angle_gamma   90.00
#
_symmetry.space_group_name_H-M   'P 1'
#
loop_
_entity.id
_entity.type
_entity.pdbx_description
1 polymer ?
#
loop_
_entity_poly.entity_id
_entity_poly.type
_entity_poly.pdbx_seq_one_letter_code
_entity_poly.pdbx_strand_id
1 'polypeptide(L)'
;MGEINIPRDQQDVLAAIDTNELDRVIEQAIRGERLGELHRLPLTSCGSYIAKQLHYLEQALTEHREAKAPRKRAETADTLRRAGRDLSFAVRAMKRRMETEQKDGQLFHVDDQIIPPYRFDKRLSVRVSYRWRRTGDDEWRLGSITFVHDVDPRPDYTTPAPKRKPSAAKQEQERPSSIKRGST
;
A
#
# COMPACT_ATOMS: atom_id res chain seq x y z
N MET A 1 6.90 -2.20 3.10
CA MET A 1 7.76 -1.06 2.71
C MET A 1 6.86 -0.08 1.98
N GLY A 2 6.81 1.19 2.37
CA GLY A 2 5.98 2.17 1.67
C GLY A 2 6.65 2.54 0.36
N GLU A 3 6.01 2.26 -0.77
CA GLU A 3 6.49 2.65 -2.10
C GLU A 3 6.13 4.13 -2.31
N ILE A 4 7.14 5.00 -2.44
CA ILE A 4 6.94 6.43 -2.66
C ILE A 4 6.60 6.67 -4.13
N ASN A 5 7.31 6.05 -5.06
CA ASN A 5 6.97 6.00 -6.49
C ASN A 5 6.38 4.63 -6.86
N ILE A 6 5.57 4.61 -7.91
CA ILE A 6 5.09 3.35 -8.50
C ILE A 6 6.27 2.67 -9.22
N PRO A 7 6.62 1.41 -8.86
CA PRO A 7 7.68 0.66 -9.53
C PRO A 7 7.45 0.53 -11.04
N ARG A 8 8.53 0.56 -11.83
CA ARG A 8 8.44 0.64 -13.30
C ARG A 8 7.72 -0.57 -13.92
N ASP A 9 7.96 -1.75 -13.37
CA ASP A 9 7.24 -2.98 -13.72
C ASP A 9 5.73 -2.87 -13.45
N GLN A 10 5.33 -2.26 -12.32
CA GLN A 10 3.92 -1.98 -12.04
C GLN A 10 3.34 -0.94 -13.01
N GLN A 11 4.11 0.09 -13.38
CA GLN A 11 3.68 1.10 -14.37
C GLN A 11 3.39 0.47 -15.74
N ASP A 12 4.28 -0.40 -16.22
CA ASP A 12 4.13 -1.05 -17.53
C ASP A 12 2.86 -1.92 -17.58
N VAL A 13 2.62 -2.68 -16.51
CA VAL A 13 1.41 -3.51 -16.37
C VAL A 13 0.15 -2.64 -16.24
N LEU A 14 0.21 -1.57 -15.43
CA LEU A 14 -0.89 -0.62 -15.28
C LEU A 14 -1.25 0.04 -16.61
N ALA A 15 -0.26 0.49 -17.38
CA ALA A 15 -0.45 1.13 -18.67
C ALA A 15 -1.19 0.21 -19.67
N ALA A 16 -0.86 -1.08 -19.66
CA ALA A 16 -1.44 -2.08 -20.56
C ALA A 16 -2.92 -2.41 -20.30
N ILE A 17 -3.46 -2.11 -19.11
CA ILE A 17 -4.87 -2.42 -18.78
C ILE A 17 -5.81 -1.45 -19.52
N ASP A 18 -6.72 -1.94 -20.35
CA ASP A 18 -7.85 -1.11 -20.81
C ASP A 18 -8.90 -1.00 -19.69
N THR A 19 -9.17 0.23 -19.22
CA THR A 19 -10.14 0.47 -18.14
C THR A 19 -11.57 0.15 -18.58
N ASN A 20 -11.89 0.31 -19.86
CA ASN A 20 -13.21 -0.03 -20.39
C ASN A 20 -13.40 -1.54 -20.46
N GLU A 21 -12.34 -2.27 -20.83
CA GLU A 21 -12.34 -3.74 -20.80
C GLU A 21 -12.46 -4.24 -19.36
N LEU A 22 -11.71 -3.67 -18.42
CA LEU A 22 -11.83 -3.97 -16.99
C LEU A 22 -13.27 -3.82 -16.49
N ASP A 23 -13.92 -2.69 -16.77
CA ASP A 23 -15.31 -2.46 -16.36
C ASP A 23 -16.27 -3.50 -16.94
N ARG A 24 -16.07 -3.88 -18.21
CA ARG A 24 -16.87 -4.92 -18.86
C ARG A 24 -16.65 -6.29 -18.20
N VAL A 25 -15.41 -6.65 -17.92
CA VAL A 25 -15.05 -7.93 -17.29
C VAL A 25 -15.58 -7.99 -15.85
N ILE A 26 -15.54 -6.89 -15.10
CA ILE A 26 -16.14 -6.79 -13.76
C ILE A 26 -17.66 -7.00 -13.85
N GLU A 27 -18.35 -6.30 -14.75
CA GLU A 27 -19.80 -6.45 -14.92
C GLU A 27 -20.19 -7.89 -15.34
N GLN A 28 -19.41 -8.50 -16.23
CA GLN A 28 -19.60 -9.91 -16.61
C GLN A 28 -19.36 -10.86 -15.42
N ALA A 29 -18.34 -10.59 -14.60
CA ALA A 29 -18.04 -11.40 -13.43
C ALA A 29 -19.15 -11.32 -12.37
N ILE A 30 -19.75 -10.14 -12.18
CA ILE A 30 -20.88 -9.92 -11.28
C ILE A 30 -22.13 -10.64 -11.81
N ARG A 31 -22.46 -10.49 -13.09
CA ARG A 31 -23.66 -11.11 -13.70
C ARG A 31 -23.57 -12.62 -13.80
N GLY A 32 -22.40 -13.12 -14.20
CA GLY A 32 -22.12 -14.55 -14.33
C GLY A 32 -21.73 -15.21 -13.02
N GLU A 33 -21.62 -14.44 -11.93
CA GLU A 33 -21.09 -14.85 -10.63
C GLU A 33 -19.80 -15.67 -10.81
N ARG A 34 -18.86 -15.27 -11.67
CA ARG A 34 -17.62 -16.03 -12.02
C ARG A 34 -16.44 -15.10 -12.32
N LEU A 35 -15.27 -15.40 -11.75
CA LEU A 35 -14.07 -14.57 -11.85
C LEU A 35 -13.12 -14.92 -13.02
N GLY A 36 -13.44 -15.93 -13.83
CA GLY A 36 -12.48 -16.53 -14.78
C GLY A 36 -11.84 -15.54 -15.75
N GLU A 37 -12.62 -14.58 -16.24
CA GLU A 37 -12.13 -13.52 -17.14
C GLU A 37 -11.29 -12.45 -16.41
N LEU A 38 -11.57 -12.23 -15.12
CA LEU A 38 -10.89 -11.24 -14.30
C LEU A 38 -9.44 -11.65 -13.97
N HIS A 39 -9.18 -12.95 -13.84
CA HIS A 39 -7.83 -13.49 -13.66
C HIS A 39 -6.96 -13.44 -14.92
N ARG A 40 -7.54 -13.16 -16.10
CA ARG A 40 -6.76 -12.92 -17.32
C ARG A 40 -6.05 -11.58 -17.28
N LEU A 41 -6.58 -10.62 -16.51
CA LEU A 41 -5.97 -9.32 -16.31
C LEU A 41 -4.88 -9.43 -15.21
N PRO A 42 -3.69 -8.85 -15.41
CA PRO A 42 -2.59 -8.91 -14.45
C PRO A 42 -2.77 -7.95 -13.26
N LEU A 43 -3.97 -7.91 -12.66
CA LEU A 43 -4.35 -6.97 -11.60
C LEU A 43 -3.54 -7.16 -10.31
N THR A 44 -3.12 -8.39 -10.02
CA THR A 44 -2.27 -8.70 -8.86
C THR A 44 -0.88 -8.09 -8.97
N SER A 45 -0.39 -7.88 -10.20
CA SER A 45 0.93 -7.31 -10.48
C SER A 45 0.91 -5.78 -10.56
N CYS A 46 -0.26 -5.14 -10.42
CA CYS A 46 -0.41 -3.68 -10.47
C CYS A 46 -0.19 -2.99 -9.11
N GLY A 47 0.32 -3.73 -8.13
CA GLY A 47 0.59 -3.24 -6.79
C GLY A 47 -0.42 -3.70 -5.73
N SER A 48 -0.01 -3.60 -4.46
CA SER A 48 -0.74 -4.13 -3.30
C SER A 48 -2.14 -3.55 -3.13
N TYR A 49 -2.34 -2.28 -3.50
CA TYR A 49 -3.63 -1.61 -3.39
C TYR A 49 -4.69 -2.23 -4.31
N ILE A 50 -4.36 -2.46 -5.59
CA ILE A 50 -5.27 -3.08 -6.56
C ILE A 50 -5.48 -4.56 -6.22
N ALA A 51 -4.41 -5.28 -5.86
CA ALA A 51 -4.49 -6.67 -5.42
C ALA A 51 -5.44 -6.84 -4.22
N LYS A 52 -5.42 -5.89 -3.27
CA LYS A 52 -6.35 -5.88 -2.13
C LYS A 52 -7.80 -5.67 -2.55
N GLN A 53 -8.08 -4.77 -3.49
CA GLN A 53 -9.45 -4.57 -3.99
C GLN A 53 -9.95 -5.76 -4.79
N LEU A 54 -9.07 -6.42 -5.56
CA LEU A 54 -9.39 -7.67 -6.23
C LEU A 54 -9.82 -8.72 -5.21
N HIS A 55 -9.04 -8.91 -4.15
CA HIS A 55 -9.37 -9.86 -3.09
C HIS A 55 -10.73 -9.58 -2.43
N TYR A 56 -11.07 -8.30 -2.18
CA TYR A 56 -12.39 -7.94 -1.66
C TYR A 56 -13.53 -8.27 -2.62
N LEU A 57 -13.32 -8.11 -3.93
CA LEU A 57 -14.29 -8.53 -4.94
C LEU A 57 -14.48 -10.04 -4.93
N GLU A 58 -13.39 -10.81 -4.84
CA GLU A 58 -13.44 -12.28 -4.78
C GLU A 58 -14.21 -12.78 -3.56
N GLN A 59 -13.97 -12.17 -2.39
CA GLN A 59 -14.70 -12.48 -1.17
C GLN A 59 -16.18 -12.15 -1.29
N ALA A 60 -16.52 -10.94 -1.75
CA ALA A 60 -17.91 -10.52 -1.94
C ALA A 60 -18.68 -11.42 -2.92
N LEU A 61 -18.01 -11.93 -3.95
CA LEU A 61 -18.61 -12.84 -4.92
C LEU A 61 -18.87 -14.22 -4.30
N THR A 62 -17.96 -14.70 -3.44
CA THR A 62 -18.15 -15.95 -2.69
C THR A 62 -19.33 -15.83 -1.74
N GLU A 63 -19.41 -14.75 -0.96
CA GLU A 63 -20.53 -14.47 -0.06
C GLU A 63 -21.86 -14.35 -0.80
N HIS A 64 -21.86 -13.75 -2.00
CA HIS A 64 -23.06 -13.65 -2.83
C HIS A 64 -23.57 -15.02 -3.31
N ARG A 65 -22.66 -15.90 -3.74
CA ARG A 65 -23.00 -17.28 -4.16
C ARG A 65 -23.55 -18.13 -3.02
N GLU A 66 -23.07 -17.91 -1.79
CA GLU A 66 -23.52 -18.65 -0.61
C GLU A 66 -24.87 -18.14 -0.07
N ALA A 67 -25.25 -16.89 -0.39
CA ALA A 67 -26.47 -16.27 0.11
C ALA A 67 -27.74 -16.84 -0.56
N LYS A 68 -28.46 -17.70 0.19
CA LYS A 68 -29.72 -18.32 -0.28
C LYS A 68 -30.98 -17.51 0.03
N ALA A 69 -30.98 -16.76 1.13
CA ALA A 69 -32.14 -15.99 1.56
C ALA A 69 -32.31 -14.71 0.71
N PRO A 70 -33.53 -14.35 0.25
CA PRO A 70 -33.73 -13.22 -0.65
C PRO A 70 -33.17 -11.89 -0.12
N ARG A 71 -33.40 -11.59 1.17
CA ARG A 71 -32.86 -10.39 1.82
C ARG A 71 -31.33 -10.39 1.85
N LYS A 72 -30.72 -11.53 2.20
CA LYS A 72 -29.26 -11.64 2.27
C LYS A 72 -28.63 -11.58 0.88
N ARG A 73 -29.30 -12.15 -0.13
CA ARG A 73 -28.84 -12.11 -1.53
C ARG A 73 -28.87 -10.69 -2.10
N ALA A 74 -29.88 -9.89 -1.77
CA ALA A 74 -29.92 -8.48 -2.15
C ALA A 74 -28.77 -7.67 -1.51
N GLU A 75 -28.53 -7.87 -0.21
CA GLU A 75 -27.43 -7.22 0.51
C GLU A 75 -26.05 -7.60 -0.06
N THR A 76 -25.80 -8.88 -0.29
CA THR A 76 -24.53 -9.33 -0.87
C THR A 76 -24.38 -8.90 -2.34
N ALA A 77 -25.46 -8.73 -3.10
CA ALA A 77 -25.42 -8.18 -4.45
C ALA A 77 -24.95 -6.71 -4.46
N ASP A 78 -25.43 -5.91 -3.51
CA ASP A 78 -25.02 -4.50 -3.39
C ASP A 78 -23.55 -4.39 -2.94
N THR A 79 -23.13 -5.23 -1.98
CA THR A 79 -21.72 -5.34 -1.57
C THR A 79 -20.83 -5.75 -2.75
N LEU A 80 -21.25 -6.74 -3.53
CA LEU A 80 -20.52 -7.21 -4.72
C LEU A 80 -20.38 -6.10 -5.78
N ARG A 81 -21.46 -5.36 -6.08
CA ARG A 81 -21.42 -4.21 -6.99
C ARG A 81 -20.49 -3.12 -6.49
N ARG A 82 -20.50 -2.86 -5.17
CA ARG A 82 -19.61 -1.88 -4.55
C ARG A 82 -18.15 -2.29 -4.70
N ALA A 83 -17.81 -3.55 -4.38
CA ALA A 83 -16.45 -4.07 -4.53
C ALA A 83 -15.97 -3.97 -5.99
N GLY A 84 -16.84 -4.22 -6.97
CA GLY A 84 -16.51 -4.04 -8.39
C GLY A 84 -16.20 -2.59 -8.76
N ARG A 85 -16.98 -1.63 -8.26
CA ARG A 85 -16.72 -0.19 -8.44
C ARG A 85 -15.43 0.25 -7.76
N ASP A 86 -15.17 -0.27 -6.56
CA ASP A 86 -13.96 0.06 -5.80
C ASP A 86 -12.69 -0.45 -6.51
N LEU A 87 -12.74 -1.64 -7.13
CA LEU A 87 -11.67 -2.15 -7.98
C LEU A 87 -11.43 -1.28 -9.22
N SER A 88 -12.50 -0.96 -9.97
CA SER A 88 -12.40 -0.06 -11.13
C SER A 88 -11.84 1.31 -10.76
N PHE A 89 -12.33 1.88 -9.64
CA PHE A 89 -11.82 3.14 -9.10
C PHE A 89 -10.33 3.04 -8.75
N ALA A 90 -9.90 1.97 -8.08
CA ALA A 90 -8.51 1.79 -7.69
C ALA A 90 -7.56 1.75 -8.90
N VAL A 91 -7.94 1.03 -9.96
CA VAL A 91 -7.15 0.98 -11.20
C VAL A 91 -7.07 2.36 -11.87
N ARG A 92 -8.20 3.06 -11.99
CA ARG A 92 -8.22 4.41 -12.56
C ARG A 92 -7.42 5.41 -11.73
N ALA A 93 -7.49 5.33 -10.40
CA ALA A 93 -6.72 6.17 -9.49
C ALA A 93 -5.21 5.92 -9.63
N MET A 94 -4.80 4.65 -9.69
CA MET A 94 -3.39 4.28 -9.90
C MET A 94 -2.87 4.72 -11.26
N LYS A 95 -3.67 4.63 -12.33
CA LYS A 95 -3.31 5.18 -13.65
C LYS A 95 -3.10 6.68 -13.61
N ARG A 96 -4.01 7.44 -13.00
CA ARG A 96 -3.87 8.89 -12.84
C ARG A 96 -2.63 9.25 -12.03
N ARG A 97 -2.37 8.50 -10.95
CA ARG A 97 -1.14 8.66 -10.14
C ARG A 97 0.10 8.42 -10.99
N MET A 98 0.12 7.33 -11.77
CA MET A 98 1.22 7.02 -12.69
C MET A 98 1.44 8.14 -13.72
N GLU A 99 0.39 8.67 -14.34
CA GLU A 99 0.52 9.78 -15.29
C GLU A 99 1.10 11.05 -14.66
N THR A 100 0.68 11.36 -13.43
CA THR A 100 1.25 12.48 -12.66
C THR A 100 2.71 12.22 -12.31
N GLU A 101 3.05 11.04 -11.79
CA GLU A 101 4.43 10.66 -11.46
C GLU A 101 5.34 10.64 -12.70
N GLN A 102 4.82 10.27 -13.87
CA GLN A 102 5.58 10.32 -15.13
C GLN A 102 5.85 11.75 -15.59
N LYS A 103 4.88 12.66 -15.42
CA LYS A 103 5.07 14.10 -15.74
C LYS A 103 6.04 14.74 -14.76
N ASP A 104 5.83 14.54 -13.48
CA ASP A 104 6.68 15.10 -12.42
C ASP A 104 8.08 14.50 -12.48
N GLY A 105 8.18 13.20 -12.79
CA GLY A 105 9.42 12.45 -13.01
C GLY A 105 10.34 13.03 -14.08
N GLN A 106 9.83 13.89 -14.98
CA GLN A 106 10.66 14.61 -15.93
C GLN A 106 11.51 15.70 -15.28
N LEU A 107 11.11 16.22 -14.12
CA LEU A 107 11.77 17.35 -13.45
C LEU A 107 12.20 17.02 -12.02
N PHE A 108 11.55 16.05 -11.37
CA PHE A 108 11.78 15.70 -9.97
C PHE A 108 11.56 14.21 -9.73
N HIS A 109 12.46 13.57 -8.98
CA HIS A 109 12.33 12.17 -8.61
C HIS A 109 12.92 11.91 -7.22
N VAL A 110 12.19 11.17 -6.40
CA VAL A 110 12.68 10.69 -5.09
C VAL A 110 13.30 9.32 -5.28
N ASP A 111 14.46 9.09 -4.68
CA ASP A 111 15.10 7.78 -4.71
C ASP A 111 14.50 6.88 -3.61
N ASP A 112 13.77 5.84 -4.03
CA ASP A 112 13.02 4.95 -3.13
C ASP A 112 13.88 3.94 -2.35
N GLN A 113 15.20 3.98 -2.53
CA GLN A 113 16.14 3.15 -1.79
C GLN A 113 16.41 3.71 -0.39
N ILE A 114 15.34 3.94 0.38
CA ILE A 114 15.43 4.33 1.78
C ILE A 114 15.86 3.09 2.57
N ILE A 115 17.15 2.98 2.85
CA ILE A 115 17.70 1.91 3.68
C ILE A 115 17.25 2.15 5.12
N PRO A 116 16.40 1.27 5.71
CA PRO A 116 16.05 1.41 7.10
C PRO A 116 17.33 1.25 7.95
N PRO A 117 17.50 2.04 9.02
CA PRO A 117 18.68 1.92 9.86
C PRO A 117 18.75 0.50 10.45
N TYR A 118 19.92 -0.13 10.32
CA TYR A 118 20.18 -1.50 10.78
C TYR A 118 20.05 -1.68 12.30
N ARG A 119 19.95 -0.58 13.07
CA ARG A 119 19.78 -0.58 14.52
C ARG A 119 18.61 0.32 14.90
N PHE A 120 17.69 -0.23 15.69
CA PHE A 120 16.61 0.52 16.32
C PHE A 120 17.14 1.16 17.61
N ASP A 121 17.89 2.25 17.45
CA ASP A 121 18.31 3.08 18.56
C ASP A 121 17.21 4.08 18.93
N LYS A 122 17.33 4.73 20.10
CA LYS A 122 16.39 5.79 20.53
C LYS A 122 16.28 6.92 19.51
N ARG A 123 17.31 7.10 18.69
CA ARG A 123 17.38 8.09 17.63
C ARG A 123 17.32 7.38 16.28
N LEU A 124 16.18 7.47 15.62
CA LEU A 124 15.99 6.98 14.27
C LEU A 124 16.39 8.09 13.29
N SER A 125 17.28 7.78 12.34
CA SER A 125 17.65 8.70 11.27
C SER A 125 17.36 8.05 9.93
N VAL A 126 16.63 8.75 9.07
CA VAL A 126 16.25 8.30 7.74
C VAL A 126 16.67 9.35 6.74
N ARG A 127 17.56 9.00 5.81
CA ARG A 127 17.98 9.87 4.72
C ARG A 127 17.16 9.57 3.48
N VAL A 128 16.51 10.58 2.94
CA VAL A 128 15.76 10.54 1.68
C VAL A 128 16.55 11.32 0.64
N SER A 129 17.00 10.65 -0.41
CA SER A 129 17.68 11.27 -1.54
C SER A 129 16.68 11.59 -2.65
N TYR A 130 16.93 12.67 -3.38
CA TYR A 130 16.11 13.07 -4.51
C TYR A 130 16.96 13.78 -5.56
N ARG A 131 16.46 13.79 -6.79
CA ARG A 131 17.04 14.51 -7.92
C ARG A 131 16.04 15.46 -8.53
N TRP A 132 16.50 16.61 -9.00
CA TRP A 132 15.68 17.60 -9.68
C TRP A 132 16.42 18.32 -10.80
N ARG A 133 15.67 18.88 -11.74
CA ARG A 133 16.16 19.76 -12.81
C ARG A 133 15.07 20.77 -13.18
N ARG A 134 15.45 21.90 -13.80
CA ARG A 134 14.49 22.98 -14.11
C ARG A 134 13.74 22.72 -15.41
N THR A 135 14.44 22.16 -16.40
CA THR A 135 13.89 21.80 -17.71
C THR A 135 14.29 20.38 -18.10
N GLY A 136 13.65 19.83 -19.14
CA GLY A 136 13.90 18.48 -19.63
C GLY A 136 15.31 18.26 -20.21
N ASP A 137 16.01 19.34 -20.56
CA ASP A 137 17.35 19.29 -21.16
C ASP A 137 18.45 19.62 -20.15
N ASP A 138 18.09 20.08 -18.95
CA ASP A 138 19.05 20.38 -17.90
C ASP A 138 19.64 19.10 -17.27
N GLU A 139 20.86 19.24 -16.76
CA GLU A 139 21.49 18.22 -15.91
C GLU A 139 20.73 18.03 -14.59
N TRP A 140 20.66 16.77 -14.15
CA TRP A 140 20.07 16.43 -12.86
C TRP A 140 20.95 16.93 -11.71
N ARG A 141 20.35 17.68 -10.80
CA ARG A 141 20.94 18.03 -9.50
C ARG A 141 20.48 17.04 -8.45
N LEU A 142 21.37 16.70 -7.52
CA LEU A 142 21.08 15.77 -6.42
C LEU A 142 21.01 16.52 -5.09
N GLY A 143 20.18 15.99 -4.20
CA GLY A 143 20.02 16.50 -2.84
C GLY A 143 19.47 15.41 -1.95
N SER A 144 19.45 15.70 -0.65
CA SER A 144 18.92 14.76 0.32
C SER A 144 18.42 15.48 1.56
N ILE A 145 17.34 14.98 2.14
CA ILE A 145 16.80 15.42 3.43
C ILE A 145 16.97 14.28 4.43
N THR A 146 17.51 14.59 5.60
CA THR A 146 17.64 13.62 6.69
C THR A 146 16.59 13.92 7.75
N PHE A 147 15.63 13.01 7.91
CA PHE A 147 14.65 13.05 8.98
C PHE A 147 15.22 12.37 10.21
N VAL A 148 15.19 13.06 11.34
CA VAL A 148 15.65 12.54 12.64
C VAL A 148 14.45 12.49 13.57
N HIS A 149 14.19 11.32 14.13
CA HIS A 149 13.17 11.11 15.14
C HIS A 149 13.82 10.56 16.41
N ASP A 150 13.70 11.33 17.49
CA ASP A 150 14.10 10.90 18.83
C ASP A 150 12.88 10.33 19.55
N VAL A 151 12.87 9.01 19.72
CA VAL A 151 11.88 8.31 20.54
C VAL A 151 12.19 8.60 22.00
N ASP A 152 11.28 9.27 22.69
CA ASP A 152 11.27 9.33 24.15
C ASP A 152 10.53 8.07 24.66
N PRO A 153 11.24 7.03 25.16
CA PRO A 153 10.59 5.86 25.72
C PRO A 153 10.04 6.23 27.10
N ARG A 154 8.99 7.06 27.13
CA ARG A 154 8.23 7.26 28.36
C ARG A 154 7.70 5.91 28.79
N PRO A 155 7.89 5.52 30.07
CA PRO A 155 7.33 4.28 30.56
C PRO A 155 5.80 4.33 30.39
N ASP A 156 5.25 3.27 29.85
CA ASP A 156 3.81 3.11 29.74
C ASP A 156 3.23 2.93 31.16
N TYR A 157 2.71 4.01 31.71
CA TYR A 157 2.09 4.04 33.05
C TYR A 157 0.74 3.31 33.10
N THR A 158 0.24 2.79 31.97
CA THR A 158 -0.95 1.92 31.94
C THR A 158 -0.62 0.47 32.25
N THR A 159 0.66 0.07 32.19
CA THR A 159 1.12 -1.26 32.63
C THR A 159 1.43 -1.27 34.14
N PRO A 160 0.94 -2.27 34.91
CA PRO A 160 1.28 -2.39 36.33
C PRO A 160 2.79 -2.51 36.51
N ALA A 161 3.36 -1.68 37.41
CA ALA A 161 4.78 -1.72 37.68
C ALA A 161 5.21 -3.12 38.17
N PRO A 162 6.30 -3.70 37.62
CA PRO A 162 6.73 -5.03 37.99
C PRO A 162 7.14 -5.09 39.46
N LYS A 163 6.69 -6.12 40.17
CA LYS A 163 6.86 -6.33 41.62
C LYS A 163 8.32 -6.46 42.07
N ARG A 164 9.28 -6.59 41.14
CA ARG A 164 10.72 -6.72 41.38
C ARG A 164 11.49 -5.98 40.29
N LYS A 165 12.55 -5.25 40.67
CA LYS A 165 13.44 -4.56 39.70
C LYS A 165 13.99 -5.60 38.69
N PRO A 166 13.73 -5.46 37.38
CA PRO A 166 14.31 -6.34 36.37
C PRO A 166 15.83 -6.15 36.31
N SER A 167 16.57 -7.23 36.04
CA SER A 167 18.03 -7.19 35.89
C SER A 167 18.44 -6.43 34.63
N ALA A 168 19.66 -5.89 34.61
CA ALA A 168 20.20 -5.14 33.47
C ALA A 168 20.09 -5.92 32.15
N ALA A 169 20.40 -7.22 32.17
CA ALA A 169 20.28 -8.10 31.00
C ALA A 169 18.84 -8.22 30.48
N LYS A 170 17.84 -8.24 31.38
CA LYS A 170 16.42 -8.32 31.00
C LYS A 170 15.92 -6.99 30.44
N GLN A 171 16.42 -5.87 30.96
CA GLN A 171 16.15 -4.53 30.40
C GLN A 171 16.74 -4.37 29.00
N GLU A 172 17.95 -4.86 28.75
CA GLU A 172 18.57 -4.85 27.41
C GLU A 172 17.74 -5.64 26.39
N GLN A 173 17.18 -6.78 26.82
CA GLN A 173 16.40 -7.68 25.98
C GLN A 173 14.97 -7.16 25.68
N GLU A 174 14.36 -6.40 26.60
CA GLU A 174 13.02 -5.81 26.45
C GLU A 174 13.03 -4.42 25.77
N ARG A 175 14.19 -3.77 25.65
CA ARG A 175 14.36 -2.48 24.93
C ARG A 175 13.90 -2.51 23.46
N PRO A 176 14.30 -3.48 22.62
CA PRO A 176 13.86 -3.49 21.22
C PRO A 176 12.35 -3.73 21.08
N SER A 177 11.71 -4.39 22.04
CA SER A 177 10.27 -4.69 21.99
C SER A 177 9.40 -3.55 22.54
N SER A 178 9.91 -2.67 23.40
CA SER A 178 9.21 -1.43 23.78
C SER A 178 9.29 -0.36 22.69
N ILE A 179 10.43 -0.22 22.01
CA ILE A 179 10.59 0.70 20.87
C ILE A 179 9.62 0.35 19.73
N LYS A 180 9.41 -0.94 19.44
CA LYS A 180 8.43 -1.38 18.41
C LYS A 180 6.97 -1.10 18.77
N ARG A 181 6.62 -1.06 20.07
CA ARG A 181 5.22 -0.91 20.53
C ARG A 181 4.74 0.54 20.56
N GLY A 182 5.64 1.51 20.67
CA GLY A 182 5.30 2.94 20.65
C GLY A 182 5.20 3.55 19.24
N SER A 183 5.35 2.76 18.18
CA SER A 183 5.34 3.22 16.78
C SER A 183 4.07 2.80 16.00
N THR A 184 2.97 2.46 16.68
CA THR A 184 1.64 2.25 16.07
C THR A 184 0.72 3.40 16.43
#